data_AF-A0A4U6LS64-F1
#
_entry.id   AF-A0A4U6LS64-F1
#
_cell.length_a   1.000
_cell.length_b   1.000
_cell.length_c   1.000
_cell.angle_alpha   90.00
_cell.angle_beta   90.00
_cell.angle_gamma   90.00
#
_symmetry.space_group_name_H-M   'P 1'
#
loop_
_entity.id
_entity.type
_entity.pdbx_description
1 polymer ?
#
loop_
_entity_poly.entity_id
_entity_poly.type
_entity_poly.pdbx_seq_one_letter_code
_entity_poly.pdbx_strand_id
1 'polypeptide(L)'
;MKLRFIHLPAFTHKTVFSSGNLLLDDSENKLSGDDIQHLLRRHTSGDWGDVPRTLRQTNRYALEYSNSLLSCYFHPFNGIRMVTVSTSADRSQTIISVHA
;
A
#
# COMPACT_ATOMS: atom_id res chain seq x y z
N MET A 1 -1.75 12.99 12.74
CA MET A 1 -1.04 12.18 11.73
C MET A 1 0.45 12.31 11.99
N LYS A 2 1.15 11.23 12.39
CA LYS A 2 2.58 11.23 12.65
C LYS A 2 3.26 10.22 11.72
N LEU A 3 3.95 10.74 10.71
CA LEU A 3 4.59 9.91 9.69
C LEU A 3 5.97 9.42 10.14
N ARG A 4 6.32 8.18 9.78
CA ARG A 4 7.70 7.67 9.88
C ARG A 4 8.19 7.13 8.54
N PHE A 5 9.46 7.42 8.23
CA PHE A 5 10.18 6.85 7.09
C PHE A 5 10.76 5.50 7.44
N ILE A 6 10.80 4.60 6.47
CA ILE A 6 11.48 3.32 6.60
C ILE A 6 12.28 3.00 5.34
N HIS A 7 13.46 2.43 5.54
CA HIS A 7 14.24 1.84 4.47
C HIS A 7 13.89 0.35 4.37
N LEU A 8 13.51 -0.10 3.18
CA LEU A 8 13.17 -1.50 2.94
C LEU A 8 14.32 -2.24 2.26
N PRO A 9 14.49 -3.54 2.56
CA PRO A 9 15.30 -4.41 1.72
C PRO A 9 14.70 -4.50 0.31
N ALA A 10 15.53 -4.85 -0.68
CA ALA A 10 15.09 -5.04 -2.06
C ALA A 10 13.95 -6.09 -2.13
N PHE A 11 12.89 -5.79 -2.89
CA PHE A 11 11.79 -6.73 -3.11
C PHE A 11 12.28 -7.97 -3.85
N THR A 12 11.90 -9.16 -3.37
CA THR A 12 12.27 -10.44 -3.99
C THR A 12 11.17 -11.02 -4.88
N HIS A 13 10.03 -10.34 -5.02
CA HIS A 13 8.89 -10.77 -5.85
C HIS A 13 8.72 -9.91 -7.10
N LYS A 14 7.98 -10.44 -8.09
CA LYS A 14 7.61 -9.71 -9.30
C LYS A 14 6.64 -8.58 -8.95
N THR A 15 7.02 -7.34 -9.28
CA THR A 15 6.18 -6.15 -9.11
C THR A 15 5.59 -5.69 -10.44
N VAL A 16 4.43 -5.03 -10.39
CA VAL A 16 3.79 -4.35 -11.54
C VAL A 16 4.08 -2.85 -11.57
N PHE A 17 4.67 -2.29 -10.51
CA PHE A 17 5.19 -0.92 -10.41
C PHE A 17 6.18 -0.79 -9.24
N SER A 18 6.97 0.27 -9.21
CA SER A 18 7.86 0.62 -8.07
C SER A 18 7.07 1.31 -6.96
N SER A 19 7.33 0.98 -5.70
CA SER A 19 6.68 1.64 -4.55
C SER A 19 7.30 3.00 -4.18
N GLY A 20 8.50 3.32 -4.70
CA GLY A 20 9.22 4.53 -4.30
C GLY A 20 9.49 4.58 -2.79
N ASN A 21 9.55 5.80 -2.24
CA ASN A 21 9.74 6.05 -0.82
C ASN A 21 8.50 5.67 -0.01
N LEU A 22 8.71 5.05 1.15
CA LEU A 22 7.61 4.59 1.99
C LEU A 22 7.41 5.46 3.22
N LEU A 23 6.17 5.92 3.40
CA LEU A 23 5.68 6.60 4.58
C LEU A 23 4.64 5.75 5.30
N LEU A 24 4.74 5.68 6.62
CA LEU A 24 3.77 5.00 7.47
C LEU A 24 2.99 6.01 8.30
N ASP A 25 1.67 5.88 8.28
CA ASP A 25 0.74 6.55 9.17
C ASP A 25 0.03 5.50 10.03
N ASP A 26 0.73 5.06 11.07
CA ASP A 26 0.34 3.92 11.93
C ASP A 26 0.40 4.26 13.42
N SER A 27 0.11 5.53 13.78
CA SER A 27 0.26 6.01 15.16
C SER A 27 -0.60 5.27 16.17
N GLU A 28 -1.84 4.92 15.79
CA GLU A 28 -2.82 4.28 16.66
C GLU A 28 -2.56 2.77 16.81
N ASN A 29 -2.07 2.12 15.76
CA ASN A 29 -1.79 0.69 15.72
C ASN A 29 -0.56 0.45 14.86
N LYS A 30 0.60 0.33 15.51
CA LYS A 30 1.88 0.18 14.83
C LYS A 30 1.95 -1.12 14.06
N LEU A 31 2.32 -1.01 12.78
CA LEU A 31 2.64 -2.17 11.96
C LEU A 31 4.04 -2.68 12.27
N SER A 32 4.18 -4.00 12.32
CA SER A 32 5.48 -4.66 12.34
C SER A 32 6.16 -4.59 10.97
N GLY A 33 7.46 -4.87 10.92
CA GLY A 33 8.20 -4.95 9.65
C GLY A 33 7.61 -5.98 8.69
N ASP A 34 7.11 -7.10 9.22
CA ASP A 34 6.53 -8.18 8.43
C ASP A 34 5.15 -7.78 7.87
N ASP A 35 4.33 -7.08 8.66
CA ASP A 35 3.04 -6.56 8.21
C ASP A 35 3.21 -5.58 7.05
N ILE A 36 4.20 -4.70 7.15
CA ILE A 36 4.55 -3.72 6.12
C ILE A 36 4.99 -4.44 4.84
N GLN A 37 5.90 -5.41 4.94
CA GLN A 37 6.35 -6.19 3.78
C GLN A 37 5.19 -6.97 3.14
N HIS A 38 4.30 -7.54 3.94
CA HIS A 38 3.11 -8.24 3.48
C HIS A 38 2.20 -7.31 2.66
N LEU A 39 1.86 -6.14 3.20
CA LEU A 39 1.01 -5.14 2.53
C LEU A 39 1.63 -4.65 1.21
N LEU A 40 2.93 -4.34 1.21
CA LEU A 40 3.62 -3.87 0.02
C LEU A 40 3.71 -4.95 -1.05
N ARG A 41 3.97 -6.20 -0.66
CA ARG A 41 4.00 -7.31 -1.60
C ARG A 41 2.68 -7.41 -2.35
N ARG A 42 1.56 -7.34 -1.62
CA ARG A 42 0.22 -7.37 -2.20
C ARG A 42 -0.03 -6.16 -3.12
N HIS A 43 0.24 -4.95 -2.62
CA HIS A 43 0.03 -3.71 -3.37
C HIS A 43 0.83 -3.70 -4.68
N THR A 44 2.13 -3.97 -4.61
CA THR A 44 3.04 -3.96 -5.76
C THR A 44 2.84 -5.15 -6.71
N SER A 45 2.15 -6.22 -6.30
CA SER A 45 1.76 -7.32 -7.20
C SER A 45 0.40 -7.09 -7.88
N GLY A 46 -0.28 -5.96 -7.59
CA GLY A 46 -1.60 -5.66 -8.13
C GLY A 46 -2.76 -6.33 -7.38
N ASP A 47 -2.51 -6.85 -6.17
CA ASP A 47 -3.57 -7.28 -5.26
C ASP A 47 -4.11 -6.04 -4.54
N TRP A 48 -5.21 -5.51 -5.07
CA TRP A 48 -5.86 -4.29 -4.57
C TRP A 48 -6.72 -4.52 -3.31
N GLY A 49 -6.84 -5.77 -2.85
CA GLY A 49 -7.64 -6.15 -1.70
C GLY A 49 -9.14 -5.89 -1.88
N ASP A 50 -9.75 -5.31 -0.86
CA ASP A 50 -11.19 -5.16 -0.65
C ASP A 50 -11.79 -3.93 -1.37
N VAL A 51 -11.07 -3.35 -2.33
CA VAL A 51 -11.60 -2.25 -3.13
C VAL A 51 -12.72 -2.71 -4.09
N PRO A 52 -13.72 -1.86 -4.39
CA PRO A 52 -14.76 -2.16 -5.36
C PRO A 52 -14.22 -2.45 -6.76
N ARG A 53 -14.98 -3.19 -7.57
CA ARG A 53 -14.61 -3.55 -8.96
C ARG A 53 -14.26 -2.32 -9.81
N THR A 54 -14.99 -1.23 -9.65
CA THR A 54 -14.74 0.04 -10.36
C THR A 54 -13.36 0.59 -10.03
N LEU A 55 -12.98 0.62 -8.75
CA LEU A 55 -11.65 1.07 -8.32
C LEU A 55 -10.54 0.11 -8.76
N ARG A 56 -10.79 -1.21 -8.82
CA ARG A 56 -9.83 -2.15 -9.44
C ARG A 56 -9.58 -1.80 -10.90
N GLN A 57 -10.63 -1.44 -11.64
CA GLN A 57 -10.50 -1.04 -13.03
C GLN A 57 -9.75 0.30 -13.15
N THR A 58 -10.03 1.27 -12.28
CA THR A 58 -9.27 2.53 -12.18
C THR A 58 -7.79 2.26 -11.92
N ASN A 59 -7.43 1.35 -11.01
CA ASN A 59 -6.04 0.98 -10.77
C ASN A 59 -5.38 0.37 -12.02
N ARG A 60 -6.10 -0.46 -12.79
CA ARG A 60 -5.57 -1.01 -14.05
C ARG A 60 -5.26 0.10 -15.06
N TYR A 61 -6.17 1.06 -15.21
CA TYR A 61 -5.91 2.25 -16.04
C TYR A 61 -4.78 3.11 -15.49
N ALA A 62 -4.66 3.24 -14.17
CA ALA A 62 -3.61 4.01 -13.52
C ALA A 62 -2.21 3.41 -13.71
N LEU A 63 -2.10 2.09 -13.89
CA LEU A 63 -0.85 1.45 -14.26
C LEU A 63 -0.38 1.84 -15.67
N GLU A 64 -1.32 2.02 -16.61
CA GLU A 64 -1.01 2.37 -18.00
C GLU A 64 -0.79 3.89 -18.18
N TYR A 65 -1.58 4.71 -17.49
CA TYR A 65 -1.62 6.16 -17.68
C TYR A 65 -1.03 6.97 -16.52
N SER A 66 -0.24 6.32 -15.65
CA SER A 66 0.48 6.97 -14.54
C SER A 66 -0.41 7.82 -13.63
N ASN A 67 -1.55 7.26 -13.19
CA ASN A 67 -2.38 7.87 -12.14
C ASN A 67 -2.08 7.24 -10.78
N SER A 68 -2.52 7.86 -9.68
CA SER A 68 -2.36 7.31 -8.33
C SER A 68 -3.06 5.96 -8.18
N LEU A 69 -2.49 5.08 -7.35
CA LEU A 69 -3.00 3.74 -7.05
C LEU A 69 -3.53 3.70 -5.61
N LEU A 70 -4.56 2.89 -5.37
CA LEU A 70 -5.11 2.67 -4.03
C LEU A 70 -5.44 1.20 -3.79
N SER A 71 -5.02 0.67 -2.66
CA SER A 71 -5.46 -0.61 -2.11
C SER A 71 -6.09 -0.40 -0.75
N CYS A 72 -7.02 -1.28 -0.42
CA CYS A 72 -7.70 -1.32 0.87
C CYS A 72 -7.74 -2.77 1.34
N TYR A 73 -7.44 -3.00 2.62
CA TYR A 73 -7.49 -4.31 3.23
C TYR A 73 -8.27 -4.21 4.54
N PHE A 74 -9.36 -4.97 4.66
CA PHE A 74 -10.12 -5.08 5.90
C PHE A 74 -9.57 -6.21 6.77
N HIS A 75 -9.46 -5.93 8.07
CA HIS A 75 -8.95 -6.87 9.07
C HIS A 75 -7.67 -7.62 8.63
N PRO A 76 -6.65 -6.93 8.07
CA PRO A 76 -5.48 -7.62 7.54
C PRO A 76 -4.62 -8.26 8.65
N PHE A 77 -4.68 -7.71 9.87
CA PHE A 77 -3.92 -8.15 11.04
C PHE A 77 -4.78 -8.03 12.30
N ASN A 78 -4.40 -8.75 13.35
CA ASN A 78 -5.10 -8.73 14.63
C ASN A 78 -5.13 -7.30 15.21
N GLY A 79 -6.33 -6.82 15.58
CA GLY A 79 -6.51 -5.50 16.18
C GLY A 79 -6.54 -4.32 15.19
N ILE A 80 -6.34 -4.56 13.89
CA ILE A 80 -6.39 -3.54 12.85
C ILE A 80 -7.66 -3.70 12.03
N ARG A 81 -8.52 -2.66 11.98
CA ARG A 81 -9.78 -2.73 11.21
C ARG A 81 -9.55 -2.59 9.72
N MET A 82 -8.74 -1.62 9.32
CA MET A 82 -8.53 -1.32 7.91
C MET A 82 -7.13 -0.75 7.69
N VAL A 83 -6.52 -1.12 6.56
CA VAL A 83 -5.30 -0.48 6.07
C VAL A 83 -5.52 -0.03 4.64
N THR A 84 -5.14 1.21 4.34
CA THR A 84 -5.06 1.71 2.97
C THR A 84 -3.60 1.85 2.54
N VAL A 85 -3.29 1.41 1.33
CA VAL A 85 -1.97 1.60 0.72
C VAL A 85 -2.14 2.40 -0.57
N SER A 86 -1.57 3.59 -0.62
CA SER A 86 -1.67 4.47 -1.78
C SER A 86 -0.31 4.80 -2.36
N THR A 87 -0.20 4.77 -3.69
CA THR A 87 1.03 5.16 -4.40
C THR A 87 0.75 6.35 -5.29
N SER A 88 1.60 7.38 -5.23
CA SER A 88 1.50 8.58 -6.06
C SER A 88 1.61 8.26 -7.55
N ALA A 89 1.02 9.11 -8.39
CA ALA A 89 1.01 8.99 -9.85
C ALA A 89 2.40 8.72 -10.47
N ASP A 90 3.41 9.44 -9.99
CA ASP A 90 4.81 9.35 -10.41
C ASP A 90 5.59 8.17 -9.79
N ARG A 91 4.93 7.37 -8.94
CA ARG A 91 5.52 6.23 -8.20
C ARG A 91 6.70 6.61 -7.30
N SER A 92 6.84 7.89 -6.96
CA SER A 92 7.93 8.35 -6.08
C SER A 92 7.65 8.05 -4.61
N GLN A 93 6.37 7.85 -4.24
CA GLN A 93 5.96 7.69 -2.86
C GLN A 93 4.79 6.70 -2.69
N THR A 94 4.91 5.84 -1.70
CA THR A 94 3.83 5.00 -1.16
C THR A 94 3.53 5.40 0.29
N ILE A 95 2.25 5.50 0.64
CA ILE A 95 1.79 5.72 2.00
C ILE A 95 0.98 4.51 2.44
N ILE A 96 1.30 3.96 3.62
CA ILE A 96 0.48 2.96 4.32
C ILE A 96 -0.18 3.66 5.50
N SER A 97 -1.50 3.67 5.54
CA SER A 97 -2.28 4.28 6.62
C SER A 97 -3.14 3.24 7.32
N VAL A 98 -3.05 3.18 8.64
CA VAL A 98 -3.83 2.31 9.50
C VAL A 98 -5.05 3.07 10.03
N HIS A 99 -6.22 2.44 9.93
CA HIS A 99 -7.48 2.99 10.40
C HIS A 99 -8.07 2.03 11.43
N ALA A 100 -8.32 2.55 12.63
CA ALA A 100 -8.78 1.81 13.81
C ALA A 100 -10.31 1.65 13.89
#